data_AF-A0A6A6MTD0-F1
#
_entry.id   AF-A0A6A6MTD0-F1
#
_cell.length_a   1.000
_cell.length_b   1.000
_cell.length_c   1.000
_cell.angle_alpha   90.00
_cell.angle_beta   90.00
_cell.angle_gamma   90.00
#
_symmetry.space_group_name_H-M   'P 1'
#
loop_
_entity.id
_entity.type
_entity.pdbx_description
1 polymer ?
#
loop_
_entity_poly.entity_id
_entity_poly.type
_entity_poly.pdbx_seq_one_letter_code
_entity_poly.pdbx_strand_id
1 'polypeptide(L)'
;MEEAVTSEEAQDLFSTAAGKFQEMAALALFNWGNVHMSKARKRIYSTENASRDSVLELIKTAYDWAQKEYVEAGQKYEAALRIKPDFYEGILALGQQQFEQAKLSCYHAIGNNVDLESWPSEEVVQLYNSAENNMEKGKQLLEEFEARRHSELSNSLKVNSQSEKKGLDWLFKDVSAEEATEQAKNMRSHINLLWGTILYERSIMEFKLGLPVWQDCLEIAVEKFELAGASPTDIAVMMKNHISNDNAQEGLGFRIDQIVRAWNEMYEAKKWLSGVPSFRLEPVLRQRVSKIYHDLEFA
;
A
#
# COMPACT_ATOMS: atom_id res chain seq x y z
N MET A 1 2.86 49.32 7.73
CA MET A 1 2.16 48.01 7.75
C MET A 1 2.45 47.24 6.46
N GLU A 2 2.42 47.89 5.29
CA GLU A 2 2.82 47.27 4.01
C GLU A 2 4.31 46.85 3.95
N GLU A 3 5.25 47.67 4.45
CA GLU A 3 6.69 47.33 4.48
C GLU A 3 7.03 46.05 5.26
N ALA A 4 6.24 45.71 6.29
CA ALA A 4 6.44 44.51 7.11
C ALA A 4 5.94 43.23 6.42
N VAL A 5 5.13 43.36 5.36
CA VAL A 5 4.60 42.23 4.56
C VAL A 5 5.47 42.00 3.32
N THR A 6 6.22 43.02 2.88
CA THR A 6 7.10 42.96 1.71
C THR A 6 8.55 42.60 2.02
N SER A 7 8.94 42.38 3.28
CA SER A 7 10.30 41.96 3.63
C SER A 7 10.58 40.51 3.20
N GLU A 8 11.84 40.18 2.92
CA GLU A 8 12.24 38.82 2.54
C GLU A 8 11.88 37.81 3.64
N GLU A 9 12.06 38.18 4.93
CA GLU A 9 11.67 37.30 6.04
C GLU A 9 10.17 37.02 6.09
N ALA A 10 9.32 37.99 5.71
CA ALA A 10 7.88 37.79 5.63
C ALA A 10 7.49 36.85 4.47
N GLN A 11 8.16 36.96 3.32
CA GLN A 11 7.94 36.10 2.17
C GLN A 11 8.33 34.64 2.43
N ASP A 12 9.41 34.40 3.18
CA ASP A 12 9.81 33.06 3.62
C ASP A 12 8.77 32.44 4.57
N LEU A 13 8.22 33.24 5.48
CA LEU A 13 7.14 32.80 6.37
C LEU A 13 5.86 32.46 5.60
N PHE A 14 5.47 33.28 4.61
CA PHE A 14 4.30 33.00 3.76
C PHE A 14 4.50 31.75 2.92
N SER A 15 5.68 31.56 2.32
CA SER A 15 6.01 30.37 1.55
C SER A 15 5.98 29.11 2.42
N THR A 16 6.54 29.19 3.63
CA THR A 16 6.48 28.12 4.63
C THR A 16 5.05 27.79 5.03
N ALA A 17 4.21 28.81 5.28
CA ALA A 17 2.82 28.63 5.63
C ALA A 17 2.02 27.98 4.48
N ALA A 18 2.22 28.46 3.25
CA ALA A 18 1.59 27.90 2.06
C ALA A 18 1.93 26.41 1.88
N GLY A 19 3.22 26.04 2.01
CA GLY A 19 3.65 24.64 1.96
C GLY A 19 3.01 23.78 3.05
N LYS A 20 2.88 24.29 4.28
CA LYS A 20 2.17 23.59 5.36
C LYS A 20 0.70 23.37 5.07
N PHE A 21 0.00 24.36 4.49
CA PHE A 21 -1.41 24.18 4.12
C PHE A 21 -1.58 23.21 2.94
N GLN A 22 -0.66 23.20 1.97
CA GLN A 22 -0.65 22.20 0.91
C GLN A 22 -0.47 20.78 1.46
N GLU A 23 0.48 20.58 2.39
CA GLU A 23 0.68 19.31 3.09
C GLU A 23 -0.60 18.85 3.81
N MET A 24 -1.24 19.75 4.58
CA MET A 24 -2.46 19.42 5.31
C MET A 24 -3.63 19.08 4.38
N ALA A 25 -3.76 19.77 3.24
CA ALA A 25 -4.80 19.51 2.25
C ALA A 25 -4.59 18.15 1.56
N ALA A 26 -3.35 17.82 1.16
CA ALA A 26 -3.01 16.52 0.62
C ALA A 26 -3.28 15.39 1.64
N LEU A 27 -2.87 15.60 2.89
CA LEU A 27 -3.08 14.64 4.00
C LEU A 27 -4.57 14.40 4.29
N ALA A 28 -5.41 15.44 4.23
CA ALA A 28 -6.85 15.31 4.41
C ALA A 28 -7.49 14.44 3.32
N LEU A 29 -7.13 14.67 2.05
CA LEU A 29 -7.60 13.87 0.92
C LEU A 29 -7.11 12.42 1.00
N PHE A 30 -5.84 12.21 1.34
CA PHE A 30 -5.29 10.89 1.58
C PHE A 30 -6.06 10.11 2.66
N ASN A 31 -6.32 10.74 3.81
CA ASN A 31 -7.08 10.09 4.87
C ASN A 31 -8.53 9.79 4.45
N TRP A 32 -9.12 10.64 3.61
CA TRP A 32 -10.43 10.36 3.01
C TRP A 32 -10.36 9.15 2.06
N GLY A 33 -9.33 9.03 1.23
CA GLY A 33 -9.07 7.82 0.43
C GLY A 33 -8.99 6.56 1.30
N ASN A 34 -8.31 6.63 2.45
CA ASN A 34 -8.20 5.50 3.39
C ASN A 34 -9.56 5.07 3.98
N VAL A 35 -10.50 6.00 4.15
CA VAL A 35 -11.87 5.68 4.54
C VAL A 35 -12.55 4.83 3.47
N HIS A 36 -12.39 5.19 2.20
CA HIS A 36 -12.94 4.43 1.08
C HIS A 36 -12.30 3.04 0.95
N MET A 37 -10.96 2.92 1.08
CA MET A 37 -10.28 1.62 1.17
C MET A 37 -10.84 0.75 2.30
N SER A 38 -11.09 1.34 3.47
CA SER A 38 -11.66 0.62 4.62
C SER A 38 -13.09 0.14 4.36
N LYS A 39 -13.90 0.91 3.62
CA LYS A 39 -15.25 0.53 3.21
C LYS A 39 -15.24 -0.60 2.17
N ALA A 40 -14.30 -0.57 1.22
CA ALA A 40 -14.14 -1.61 0.21
C ALA A 40 -13.77 -2.97 0.85
N ARG A 41 -12.91 -2.95 1.87
CA ARG A 41 -12.47 -4.15 2.62
C ARG A 41 -13.47 -4.63 3.68
N LYS A 42 -14.67 -4.05 3.75
CA LYS A 42 -15.68 -4.40 4.75
C LYS A 42 -16.09 -5.88 4.59
N ARG A 43 -16.11 -6.61 5.71
CA ARG A 43 -16.60 -7.99 5.73
C ARG A 43 -18.11 -8.03 5.49
N ILE A 44 -18.52 -8.95 4.64
CA ILE A 44 -19.92 -9.28 4.42
C ILE A 44 -20.18 -10.63 5.10
N TYR A 45 -21.27 -10.69 5.86
CA TYR A 45 -21.67 -11.87 6.61
C TYR A 45 -22.84 -12.52 5.90
N SER A 46 -22.61 -13.70 5.34
CA SER A 46 -23.70 -14.58 4.90
C SER A 46 -24.27 -15.32 6.11
N THR A 47 -25.58 -15.48 6.17
CA THR A 47 -26.25 -16.34 7.15
C THR A 47 -26.06 -17.81 6.79
N GLU A 48 -25.83 -18.68 7.77
CA GLU A 48 -25.51 -20.12 7.57
C GLU A 48 -26.57 -20.92 6.80
N ASN A 49 -27.80 -20.38 6.66
CA ASN A 49 -28.92 -21.00 5.95
C ASN A 49 -29.26 -20.31 4.60
N ALA A 50 -28.36 -19.50 4.06
CA ALA A 50 -28.56 -18.78 2.80
C ALA A 50 -28.62 -19.76 1.60
N SER A 51 -29.58 -19.57 0.69
CA SER A 51 -29.64 -20.34 -0.56
C SER A 51 -28.49 -19.93 -1.50
N ARG A 52 -28.10 -20.82 -2.42
CA ARG A 52 -27.03 -20.53 -3.39
C ARG A 52 -27.27 -19.22 -4.16
N ASP A 53 -28.50 -19.01 -4.64
CA ASP A 53 -28.87 -17.78 -5.37
C ASP A 53 -28.73 -16.52 -4.52
N SER A 54 -29.07 -16.61 -3.22
CA SER A 54 -28.91 -15.49 -2.29
C SER A 54 -27.44 -15.18 -1.98
N VAL A 55 -26.57 -16.20 -1.99
CA VAL A 55 -25.12 -16.03 -1.84
C VAL A 55 -24.52 -15.38 -3.07
N LEU A 56 -24.92 -15.79 -4.27
CA LEU A 56 -24.45 -15.19 -5.53
C LEU A 56 -24.85 -13.71 -5.65
N GLU A 57 -26.09 -13.36 -5.34
CA GLU A 57 -26.55 -11.97 -5.36
C GLU A 57 -25.80 -11.10 -4.32
N LEU A 58 -25.50 -11.68 -3.16
CA LEU A 58 -24.70 -11.03 -2.13
C LEU A 58 -23.26 -10.78 -2.60
N ILE A 59 -22.63 -11.76 -3.27
CA ILE A 59 -21.28 -11.64 -3.83
C ILE A 59 -21.24 -10.57 -4.92
N LYS A 60 -22.26 -10.51 -5.79
CA LYS A 60 -22.36 -9.46 -6.81
C LYS A 60 -22.49 -8.07 -6.20
N THR A 61 -23.39 -7.92 -5.22
CA THR A 61 -23.56 -6.66 -4.49
C THR A 61 -22.27 -6.26 -3.77
N ALA A 62 -21.54 -7.23 -3.21
CA ALA A 62 -20.25 -7.02 -2.58
C ALA A 62 -19.21 -6.48 -3.56
N TYR A 63 -19.14 -7.09 -4.74
CA TYR A 63 -18.22 -6.71 -5.81
C TYR A 63 -18.50 -5.28 -6.27
N ASP A 64 -19.75 -4.96 -6.61
CA ASP A 64 -20.15 -3.62 -7.07
C ASP A 64 -19.82 -2.55 -6.02
N TRP A 65 -20.05 -2.87 -4.74
CA TRP A 65 -19.71 -1.99 -3.63
C TRP A 65 -18.19 -1.77 -3.51
N ALA A 66 -17.41 -2.86 -3.48
CA ALA A 66 -15.96 -2.78 -3.35
C ALA A 66 -15.33 -2.04 -4.53
N GLN A 67 -15.78 -2.33 -5.75
CA GLN A 67 -15.33 -1.66 -6.97
C GLN A 67 -15.57 -0.15 -6.90
N LYS A 68 -16.78 0.27 -6.51
CA LYS A 68 -17.11 1.70 -6.34
C LYS A 68 -16.21 2.37 -5.31
N GLU A 69 -16.04 1.75 -4.15
CA GLU A 69 -15.23 2.32 -3.08
C GLU A 69 -13.73 2.38 -3.44
N TYR A 70 -13.21 1.42 -4.22
CA TYR A 70 -11.85 1.50 -4.76
C TYR A 70 -11.66 2.68 -5.73
N VAL A 71 -12.62 2.90 -6.63
CA VAL A 71 -12.59 4.05 -7.55
C VAL A 71 -12.61 5.37 -6.79
N GLU A 72 -13.47 5.51 -5.78
CA GLU A 72 -13.51 6.70 -4.92
C GLU A 72 -12.18 6.91 -4.18
N ALA A 73 -11.57 5.84 -3.65
CA ALA A 73 -10.26 5.93 -3.01
C ALA A 73 -9.18 6.45 -3.96
N GLY A 74 -9.11 5.90 -5.18
CA GLY A 74 -8.17 6.34 -6.22
C GLY A 74 -8.31 7.84 -6.54
N GLN A 75 -9.54 8.31 -6.73
CA GLN A 75 -9.82 9.74 -6.98
C GLN A 75 -9.32 10.65 -5.84
N LYS A 76 -9.45 10.22 -4.57
CA LYS A 76 -8.95 11.00 -3.44
C LYS A 76 -7.43 11.02 -3.39
N TYR A 77 -6.76 9.89 -3.66
CA TYR A 77 -5.30 9.84 -3.71
C TYR A 77 -4.74 10.68 -4.85
N GLU A 78 -5.32 10.60 -6.05
CA GLU A 78 -4.95 11.46 -7.18
C GLU A 78 -5.18 12.95 -6.89
N ALA A 79 -6.25 13.29 -6.17
CA ALA A 79 -6.48 14.67 -5.73
C ALA A 79 -5.41 15.13 -4.74
N ALA A 80 -4.97 14.28 -3.81
CA ALA A 80 -3.86 14.57 -2.91
C ALA A 80 -2.57 14.83 -3.68
N LEU A 81 -2.26 13.98 -4.68
CA LEU A 81 -1.05 14.10 -5.51
C LEU A 81 -1.06 15.32 -6.44
N ARG A 82 -2.24 15.80 -6.86
CA ARG A 82 -2.37 17.07 -7.57
C ARG A 82 -2.02 18.29 -6.71
N ILE A 83 -2.26 18.21 -5.40
CA ILE A 83 -1.87 19.26 -4.44
C ILE A 83 -0.39 19.14 -4.08
N LYS A 84 0.08 17.92 -3.84
CA LYS A 84 1.46 17.64 -3.45
C LYS A 84 2.00 16.42 -4.23
N PRO A 85 2.69 16.65 -5.36
CA PRO A 85 3.19 15.56 -6.21
C PRO A 85 4.29 14.69 -5.58
N ASP A 86 5.06 15.24 -4.63
CA ASP A 86 6.13 14.55 -3.90
C ASP A 86 5.64 13.85 -2.62
N PHE A 87 4.32 13.68 -2.46
CA PHE A 87 3.72 13.02 -1.30
C PHE A 87 3.81 11.50 -1.43
N TYR A 88 4.94 10.94 -0.99
CA TYR A 88 5.27 9.52 -1.15
C TYR A 88 4.21 8.59 -0.53
N GLU A 89 3.58 8.96 0.59
CA GLU A 89 2.49 8.16 1.17
C GLU A 89 1.26 8.10 0.26
N GLY A 90 0.93 9.21 -0.41
CA GLY A 90 -0.15 9.25 -1.38
C GLY A 90 0.10 8.35 -2.59
N ILE A 91 1.35 8.32 -3.07
CA ILE A 91 1.76 7.48 -4.21
C ILE A 91 1.67 6.00 -3.82
N LEU A 92 2.20 5.62 -2.66
CA LEU A 92 2.14 4.24 -2.17
C LEU A 92 0.69 3.78 -1.95
N ALA A 93 -0.16 4.63 -1.38
CA ALA A 93 -1.58 4.31 -1.20
C ALA A 93 -2.33 4.18 -2.53
N LEU A 94 -2.04 5.02 -3.53
CA LEU A 94 -2.59 4.88 -4.87
C LEU A 94 -2.16 3.54 -5.50
N GLY A 95 -0.90 3.15 -5.37
CA GLY A 95 -0.43 1.86 -5.86
C GLY A 95 -1.12 0.67 -5.19
N GLN A 96 -1.31 0.73 -3.87
CA GLN A 96 -2.07 -0.30 -3.14
C GLN A 96 -3.54 -0.38 -3.60
N GLN A 97 -4.18 0.77 -3.80
CA GLN A 97 -5.56 0.83 -4.27
C GLN A 97 -5.71 0.19 -5.65
N GLN A 98 -4.83 0.54 -6.59
CA GLN A 98 -4.82 -0.01 -7.94
C GLN A 98 -4.61 -1.52 -7.95
N PHE A 99 -3.69 -2.00 -7.13
CA PHE A 99 -3.48 -3.44 -6.92
C PHE A 99 -4.76 -4.14 -6.42
N GLU A 100 -5.41 -3.62 -5.38
CA GLU A 100 -6.61 -4.25 -4.85
C GLU A 100 -7.78 -4.22 -5.84
N GLN A 101 -7.91 -3.15 -6.64
CA GLN A 101 -8.89 -3.07 -7.72
C GLN A 101 -8.60 -4.08 -8.84
N ALA A 102 -7.33 -4.25 -9.20
CA ALA A 102 -6.90 -5.26 -10.18
C ALA A 102 -7.24 -6.67 -9.69
N LYS A 103 -6.83 -6.99 -8.46
CA LYS A 103 -7.10 -8.27 -7.81
C LYS A 103 -8.61 -8.55 -7.73
N LEU A 104 -9.42 -7.57 -7.32
CA LEU A 104 -10.88 -7.72 -7.27
C LEU A 104 -11.46 -8.09 -8.64
N SER A 105 -11.01 -7.42 -9.69
CA SER A 105 -11.46 -7.64 -11.06
C SER A 105 -11.06 -9.02 -11.59
N CYS A 106 -9.82 -9.46 -11.35
CA CYS A 106 -9.35 -10.81 -11.68
C CYS A 106 -10.22 -11.89 -11.02
N TYR A 107 -10.40 -11.80 -9.71
CA TYR A 107 -11.10 -12.81 -8.94
C TYR A 107 -12.59 -12.87 -9.30
N HIS A 108 -13.20 -11.74 -9.64
CA HIS A 108 -14.56 -11.70 -10.14
C HIS A 108 -14.70 -12.35 -11.53
N ALA A 109 -13.74 -12.13 -12.45
CA ALA A 109 -13.76 -12.78 -13.76
C ALA A 109 -13.61 -14.30 -13.63
N ILE A 110 -12.68 -14.76 -12.78
CA ILE A 110 -12.46 -16.17 -12.50
C ILE A 110 -13.72 -16.81 -11.88
N GLY A 111 -14.30 -16.18 -10.86
CA GLY A 111 -15.50 -16.67 -10.18
C GLY A 111 -16.72 -16.83 -11.07
N ASN A 112 -16.88 -15.95 -12.07
CA ASN A 112 -17.97 -16.04 -13.03
C ASN A 112 -17.69 -17.00 -14.20
N ASN A 113 -16.59 -17.77 -14.15
CA ASN A 113 -16.16 -18.68 -15.21
C ASN A 113 -16.09 -17.99 -16.59
N VAL A 114 -15.66 -16.73 -16.62
CA VAL A 114 -15.42 -16.02 -17.88
C VAL A 114 -14.27 -16.72 -18.59
N ASP A 115 -14.40 -16.90 -19.90
CA ASP A 115 -13.28 -17.36 -20.72
C ASP A 115 -12.13 -16.36 -20.64
N LEU A 116 -11.06 -16.76 -19.95
CA LEU A 116 -9.91 -15.91 -19.67
C LEU A 116 -9.14 -15.55 -20.94
N GLU A 117 -9.23 -16.35 -22.01
CA GLU A 117 -8.61 -16.03 -23.30
C GLU A 117 -9.28 -14.85 -24.01
N SER A 118 -10.59 -14.65 -23.78
CA SER A 118 -11.38 -13.56 -24.38
C SER A 118 -11.79 -12.46 -23.40
N TRP A 119 -11.37 -12.56 -22.12
CA TRP A 119 -11.64 -11.56 -21.11
C TRP A 119 -10.84 -10.27 -21.39
N PRO A 120 -11.49 -9.09 -21.43
CA PRO A 120 -10.81 -7.80 -21.63
C PRO A 120 -9.97 -7.42 -20.41
N SER A 121 -8.76 -8.01 -20.34
CA SER A 121 -7.84 -7.90 -19.22
C SER A 121 -6.96 -6.65 -19.27
N GLU A 122 -7.04 -5.84 -20.34
CA GLU A 122 -6.16 -4.69 -20.56
C GLU A 122 -6.21 -3.68 -19.41
N GLU A 123 -7.41 -3.36 -18.91
CA GLU A 123 -7.58 -2.46 -17.77
C GLU A 123 -6.93 -3.02 -16.50
N VAL A 124 -7.02 -4.33 -16.29
CA VAL A 124 -6.47 -5.01 -15.12
C VAL A 124 -4.94 -5.08 -15.18
N VAL A 125 -4.39 -5.37 -16.35
CA VAL A 125 -2.94 -5.31 -16.61
C VAL A 125 -2.43 -3.89 -16.39
N GLN A 126 -3.16 -2.86 -16.86
CA GLN A 126 -2.80 -1.47 -16.62
C GLN A 126 -2.83 -1.08 -15.14
N LEU A 127 -3.79 -1.61 -14.36
CA LEU A 127 -3.83 -1.40 -12.92
C LEU A 127 -2.62 -2.02 -12.22
N TYR A 128 -2.21 -3.25 -12.57
CA TYR A 128 -0.98 -3.87 -12.04
C TYR A 128 0.28 -3.08 -12.41
N ASN A 129 0.41 -2.66 -13.67
CA ASN A 129 1.54 -1.81 -14.12
C ASN A 129 1.58 -0.49 -13.34
N SER A 130 0.43 0.14 -13.12
CA SER A 130 0.34 1.40 -12.39
C SER A 130 0.67 1.20 -10.90
N ALA A 131 0.21 0.10 -10.31
CA ALA A 131 0.51 -0.27 -8.93
C ALA A 131 2.02 -0.44 -8.71
N GLU A 132 2.68 -1.20 -9.58
CA GLU A 132 4.13 -1.41 -9.55
C GLU A 132 4.92 -0.11 -9.73
N ASN A 133 4.58 0.69 -10.74
CA ASN A 133 5.19 2.00 -10.96
C ASN A 133 5.06 2.94 -9.74
N ASN A 134 3.92 2.88 -9.05
CA ASN A 134 3.69 3.65 -7.83
C ASN A 134 4.51 3.12 -6.64
N MET A 135 4.72 1.80 -6.53
CA MET A 135 5.64 1.24 -5.52
C MET A 135 7.07 1.74 -5.73
N GLU A 136 7.55 1.72 -6.97
CA GLU A 136 8.89 2.20 -7.30
C GLU A 136 9.06 3.70 -7.00
N LYS A 137 8.16 4.54 -7.53
CA LYS A 137 8.20 5.99 -7.32
C LYS A 137 8.07 6.36 -5.84
N GLY A 138 7.15 5.72 -5.13
CA GLY A 138 6.93 5.94 -3.71
C GLY A 138 8.16 5.59 -2.88
N LYS A 139 8.85 4.48 -3.20
CA LYS A 139 10.11 4.10 -2.57
C LYS A 139 11.22 5.10 -2.87
N GLN A 140 11.37 5.54 -4.12
CA GLN A 140 12.39 6.52 -4.50
C GLN A 140 12.23 7.84 -3.72
N LEU A 141 11.01 8.40 -3.69
CA LEU A 141 10.72 9.63 -2.96
C LEU A 141 10.91 9.48 -1.44
N LEU A 142 10.63 8.29 -0.89
CA LEU A 142 10.95 7.99 0.50
C LEU A 142 12.47 8.07 0.75
N GLU A 143 13.28 7.44 -0.10
CA GLU A 143 14.75 7.49 0.07
C GLU A 143 15.28 8.93 -0.05
N GLU A 144 14.74 9.73 -0.96
CA GLU A 144 15.07 11.15 -1.09
C GLU A 144 14.66 11.98 0.13
N PHE A 145 13.48 11.70 0.70
CA PHE A 145 12.99 12.33 1.93
C PHE A 145 13.90 11.98 3.12
N GLU A 146 14.25 10.70 3.27
CA GLU A 146 15.15 10.22 4.33
C GLU A 146 16.56 10.81 4.19
N ALA A 147 17.11 10.89 2.97
CA ALA A 147 18.41 11.50 2.70
C ALA A 147 18.43 13.00 3.06
N ARG A 148 17.38 13.74 2.68
CA ARG A 148 17.21 15.16 3.07
C ARG A 148 17.18 15.30 4.59
N ARG A 149 16.36 14.51 5.28
CA ARG A 149 16.24 14.50 6.74
C ARG A 149 17.59 14.23 7.42
N HIS A 150 18.36 13.25 6.93
CA HIS A 150 19.70 12.96 7.45
C HIS A 150 20.68 14.13 7.24
N SER A 151 20.63 14.80 6.08
CA SER A 151 21.49 15.94 5.77
C SER A 151 21.20 17.15 6.66
N GLU A 152 19.93 17.45 6.91
CA GLU A 152 19.48 18.55 7.78
C GLU A 152 19.89 18.31 9.24
N LEU A 153 19.74 17.08 9.73
CA LEU A 153 20.20 16.71 11.07
C LEU A 153 21.72 16.84 11.21
N SER A 154 22.49 16.41 10.21
CA SER A 154 23.95 16.54 10.20
C SER A 154 24.40 18.01 10.18
N ASN A 155 23.72 18.86 9.41
CA ASN A 155 24.02 20.29 9.34
C ASN A 155 23.61 21.03 10.62
N SER A 156 22.48 20.67 11.24
CA SER A 156 22.05 21.22 12.53
C SER A 156 23.05 20.90 13.65
N LEU A 157 23.57 19.67 13.67
CA LEU A 157 24.64 19.27 14.60
C LEU A 157 25.95 20.04 14.39
N LYS A 158 26.23 20.50 13.16
CA LYS A 158 27.40 21.35 12.83
C LYS A 158 27.17 22.84 13.15
N VAL A 159 25.92 23.30 13.14
CA VAL A 159 25.54 24.73 13.23
C VAL A 159 25.16 25.16 14.65
N ASN A 160 25.06 24.24 15.62
CA ASN A 160 24.80 24.60 17.02
C ASN A 160 26.02 25.23 17.73
N SER A 161 26.22 26.52 17.46
CA SER A 161 26.70 27.50 18.43
C SER A 161 25.79 28.73 18.58
N GLN A 162 24.62 28.84 17.92
CA GLN A 162 23.57 29.83 18.23
C GLN A 162 22.44 29.80 17.17
N SER A 163 21.26 29.27 17.49
CA SER A 163 19.96 29.91 17.20
C SER A 163 18.81 29.00 17.65
N GLU A 164 18.06 29.45 18.65
CA GLU A 164 16.78 28.87 19.02
C GLU A 164 15.75 29.19 17.91
N LYS A 165 15.66 28.37 16.86
CA LYS A 165 14.47 28.36 16.01
C LYS A 165 13.36 27.54 16.69
N LYS A 166 12.76 28.12 17.75
CA LYS A 166 11.48 27.65 18.31
C LYS A 166 10.34 28.06 17.38
N GLY A 167 10.11 27.25 16.33
CA GLY A 167 9.04 27.49 15.37
C GLY A 167 8.16 26.25 15.19
N LEU A 168 7.09 26.14 15.98
CA LEU A 168 5.95 25.22 15.75
C LEU A 168 6.30 23.73 15.50
N ASP A 169 7.38 23.24 16.10
CA ASP A 169 7.77 21.82 16.04
C ASP A 169 6.80 20.91 16.82
N TRP A 170 6.00 21.47 17.72
CA TRP A 170 5.11 20.73 18.64
C TRP A 170 4.02 19.87 17.95
N LEU A 171 3.77 20.07 16.66
CA LEU A 171 2.78 19.31 15.89
C LEU A 171 3.29 17.93 15.46
N PHE A 172 4.62 17.74 15.45
CA PHE A 172 5.24 16.44 15.28
C PHE A 172 5.88 16.09 16.61
N LYS A 173 5.47 14.95 17.19
CA LYS A 173 6.12 14.40 18.38
C LYS A 173 7.63 14.36 18.09
N ASP A 174 8.48 14.86 18.98
CA ASP A 174 9.94 14.76 18.84
C ASP A 174 10.33 13.28 18.85
N VAL A 175 10.33 12.66 17.67
CA VAL A 175 10.81 11.30 17.44
C VAL A 175 12.32 11.35 17.56
N SER A 176 12.91 10.53 18.42
CA SER A 176 14.37 10.49 18.55
C SER A 176 15.01 10.05 17.23
N ALA A 177 16.28 10.42 16.99
CA ALA A 177 16.97 10.00 15.77
C ALA A 177 16.97 8.46 15.60
N GLU A 178 17.09 7.72 16.70
CA GLU A 178 17.02 6.26 16.71
C GLU A 178 15.62 5.76 16.32
N GLU A 179 14.56 6.30 16.94
CA GLU A 179 13.17 5.97 16.58
C GLU A 179 12.86 6.28 15.11
N ALA A 180 13.37 7.41 14.58
CA ALA A 180 13.15 7.83 13.21
C ALA A 180 13.87 6.89 12.21
N THR A 181 15.07 6.42 12.56
CA THR A 181 15.78 5.41 11.74
C THR A 181 15.07 4.07 11.74
N GLU A 182 14.55 3.64 12.88
CA GLU A 182 13.83 2.37 12.98
C GLU A 182 12.48 2.44 12.25
N GLN A 183 11.77 3.57 12.37
CA GLN A 183 10.55 3.84 11.60
C GLN A 183 10.80 3.78 10.09
N ALA A 184 11.93 4.33 9.61
CA ALA A 184 12.30 4.27 8.21
C ALA A 184 12.62 2.85 7.73
N LYS A 185 13.32 2.04 8.53
CA LYS A 185 13.54 0.61 8.23
C LYS A 185 12.22 -0.16 8.15
N ASN A 186 11.33 0.06 9.13
CA ASN A 186 10.03 -0.58 9.18
C ASN A 186 9.17 -0.23 7.95
N MET A 187 9.19 1.03 7.53
CA MET A 187 8.49 1.49 6.34
C MET A 187 9.06 0.86 5.06
N ARG A 188 10.39 0.78 4.91
CA ARG A 188 11.02 0.07 3.77
C ARG A 188 10.61 -1.40 3.71
N SER A 189 10.61 -2.08 4.86
CA SER A 189 10.17 -3.48 4.96
C SER A 189 8.71 -3.64 4.50
N HIS A 190 7.79 -2.78 4.94
CA HIS A 190 6.38 -2.83 4.54
C HIS A 190 6.18 -2.51 3.05
N ILE A 191 6.93 -1.54 2.49
CA ILE A 191 6.86 -1.22 1.06
C ILE A 191 7.32 -2.42 0.24
N ASN A 192 8.44 -3.05 0.60
CA ASN A 192 8.93 -4.24 -0.09
C ASN A 192 7.94 -5.42 0.06
N LEU A 193 7.31 -5.61 1.22
CA LEU A 193 6.29 -6.64 1.43
C LEU A 193 5.07 -6.43 0.51
N LEU A 194 4.55 -5.20 0.44
CA LEU A 194 3.44 -4.87 -0.45
C LEU A 194 3.83 -5.06 -1.91
N TRP A 195 5.02 -4.58 -2.31
CA TRP A 195 5.50 -4.72 -3.68
C TRP A 195 5.66 -6.19 -4.09
N GLY A 196 6.24 -7.02 -3.23
CA GLY A 196 6.30 -8.47 -3.44
C GLY A 196 4.91 -9.10 -3.58
N THR A 197 3.95 -8.67 -2.76
CA THR A 197 2.57 -9.15 -2.82
C THR A 197 1.88 -8.79 -4.14
N ILE A 198 2.09 -7.56 -4.63
CA ILE A 198 1.57 -7.10 -5.93
C ILE A 198 2.09 -7.99 -7.06
N LEU A 199 3.41 -8.22 -7.08
CA LEU A 199 4.08 -8.99 -8.12
C LEU A 199 3.71 -10.48 -8.09
N TYR A 200 3.58 -11.05 -6.89
CA TYR A 200 3.15 -12.44 -6.72
C TYR A 200 1.70 -12.68 -7.19
N GLU A 201 0.79 -11.76 -6.88
CA GLU A 201 -0.59 -11.86 -7.35
C GLU A 201 -0.69 -11.60 -8.87
N ARG A 202 0.16 -10.70 -9.38
CA ARG A 202 0.30 -10.46 -10.82
C ARG A 202 0.79 -11.71 -11.55
N SER A 203 1.78 -12.42 -11.02
CA SER A 203 2.30 -13.66 -11.63
C SER A 203 1.24 -14.76 -11.68
N ILE A 204 0.39 -14.87 -10.66
CA ILE A 204 -0.76 -15.80 -10.65
C ILE A 204 -1.71 -15.45 -11.79
N MET A 205 -2.07 -14.17 -11.94
CA MET A 205 -2.95 -13.72 -13.02
C MET A 205 -2.33 -13.97 -14.39
N GLU A 206 -1.08 -13.57 -14.60
CA GLU A 206 -0.38 -13.73 -15.87
C GLU A 206 -0.22 -15.20 -16.25
N PHE A 207 0.05 -16.09 -15.27
CA PHE A 207 0.06 -17.53 -15.50
C PHE A 207 -1.31 -18.06 -15.97
N LYS A 208 -2.41 -17.65 -15.30
CA LYS A 208 -3.77 -18.05 -15.71
C LYS A 208 -4.14 -17.54 -17.10
N LEU A 209 -3.61 -16.39 -17.52
CA LEU A 209 -3.79 -15.84 -18.87
C LEU A 209 -2.81 -16.42 -19.91
N GLY A 210 -1.90 -17.32 -19.52
CA GLY A 210 -0.89 -17.88 -20.42
C GLY A 210 0.18 -16.87 -20.88
N LEU A 211 0.35 -15.75 -20.16
CA LEU A 211 1.32 -14.72 -20.48
C LEU A 211 2.72 -15.12 -20.00
N PRO A 212 3.75 -15.17 -20.86
CA PRO A 212 5.06 -15.75 -20.53
C PRO A 212 5.92 -14.88 -19.58
N VAL A 213 5.43 -13.72 -19.16
CA VAL A 213 6.14 -12.79 -18.25
C VAL A 213 5.91 -13.10 -16.76
N TRP A 214 5.03 -14.07 -16.45
CA TRP A 214 4.69 -14.40 -15.07
C TRP A 214 5.90 -14.85 -14.24
N GLN A 215 6.90 -15.49 -14.86
CA GLN A 215 8.12 -15.92 -14.18
C GLN A 215 8.94 -14.74 -13.67
N ASP A 216 9.09 -13.71 -14.49
CA ASP A 216 9.84 -12.50 -14.14
C ASP A 216 9.16 -11.79 -12.96
N CYS A 217 7.82 -11.67 -13.01
CA CYS A 217 7.03 -11.13 -11.89
C CYS A 217 7.25 -11.94 -10.59
N LEU A 218 7.25 -13.27 -10.67
CA LEU A 218 7.44 -14.13 -9.51
C LEU A 218 8.86 -14.03 -8.94
N GLU A 219 9.88 -13.97 -9.79
CA GLU A 219 11.28 -13.81 -9.38
C GLU A 219 11.49 -12.47 -8.66
N ILE A 220 11.01 -11.37 -9.25
CA ILE A 220 11.11 -10.05 -8.63
C ILE A 220 10.29 -10.01 -7.32
N ALA A 221 9.14 -10.70 -7.25
CA ALA A 221 8.37 -10.80 -6.02
C ALA A 221 9.20 -11.41 -4.88
N VAL A 222 9.91 -12.51 -5.15
CA VAL A 222 10.81 -13.16 -4.18
C VAL A 222 11.88 -12.20 -3.69
N GLU A 223 12.56 -11.48 -4.60
CA GLU A 223 13.55 -10.47 -4.21
C GLU A 223 12.95 -9.40 -3.27
N LYS A 224 11.73 -8.93 -3.55
CA LYS A 224 11.07 -7.96 -2.68
C LYS A 224 10.74 -8.56 -1.31
N PHE A 225 10.31 -9.80 -1.23
CA PHE A 225 10.07 -10.47 0.06
C PHE A 225 11.37 -10.62 0.87
N GLU A 226 12.49 -10.96 0.23
CA GLU A 226 13.80 -11.01 0.88
C GLU A 226 14.20 -9.63 1.43
N LEU A 227 14.01 -8.57 0.64
CA LEU A 227 14.24 -7.18 1.07
C LEU A 227 13.26 -6.70 2.15
N ALA A 228 12.09 -7.34 2.27
CA ALA A 228 11.15 -7.12 3.38
C ALA A 228 11.60 -7.84 4.67
N GLY A 229 12.54 -8.78 4.56
CA GLY A 229 13.08 -9.58 5.65
C GLY A 229 12.50 -10.99 5.74
N ALA A 230 11.77 -11.46 4.72
CA ALA A 230 11.10 -12.77 4.71
C ALA A 230 12.07 -13.92 4.93
N SER A 231 11.65 -14.90 5.75
CA SER A 231 12.48 -16.07 5.98
C SER A 231 12.52 -16.94 4.73
N PRO A 232 13.65 -17.62 4.44
CA PRO A 232 13.73 -18.55 3.31
C PRO A 232 12.65 -19.64 3.37
N THR A 233 12.23 -20.04 4.57
CA THR A 233 11.15 -21.00 4.78
C THR A 233 9.81 -20.43 4.29
N ASP A 234 9.47 -19.19 4.65
CA ASP A 234 8.21 -18.56 4.24
C ASP A 234 8.19 -18.35 2.72
N ILE A 235 9.32 -17.92 2.14
CA ILE A 235 9.49 -17.79 0.68
C ILE A 235 9.31 -19.14 -0.01
N ALA A 236 9.92 -20.20 0.50
CA ALA A 236 9.78 -21.54 -0.08
C ALA A 236 8.33 -22.06 -0.02
N VAL A 237 7.62 -21.81 1.09
CA VAL A 237 6.19 -22.13 1.22
C VAL A 237 5.36 -21.35 0.20
N MET A 238 5.61 -20.05 0.07
CA MET A 238 4.94 -19.20 -0.91
C MET A 238 5.18 -19.70 -2.35
N MET A 239 6.43 -19.95 -2.73
CA MET A 239 6.79 -20.48 -4.04
C MET A 239 6.07 -21.79 -4.33
N LYS A 240 6.06 -22.72 -3.37
CA LYS A 240 5.36 -24.01 -3.49
C LYS A 240 3.85 -23.84 -3.72
N ASN A 241 3.25 -22.80 -3.16
CA ASN A 241 1.82 -22.52 -3.29
C ASN A 241 1.45 -21.76 -4.57
N HIS A 242 2.43 -21.29 -5.36
CA HIS A 242 2.15 -20.68 -6.64
C HIS A 242 1.52 -21.70 -7.59
N ILE A 243 0.48 -21.29 -8.32
CA ILE A 243 -0.35 -22.18 -9.15
C ILE A 243 0.39 -22.83 -10.33
N SER A 244 1.58 -22.34 -10.66
CA SER A 244 2.44 -22.93 -11.70
C SER A 244 3.11 -24.24 -11.28
N ASN A 245 3.01 -24.63 -10.01
CA ASN A 245 3.59 -25.86 -9.50
C ASN A 245 2.55 -26.99 -9.49
N ASP A 246 2.77 -28.03 -10.30
CA ASP A 246 1.92 -29.25 -10.38
C ASP A 246 1.75 -29.99 -9.03
N ASN A 247 2.62 -29.71 -8.06
CA ASN A 247 2.62 -30.32 -6.72
C ASN A 247 1.82 -29.52 -5.67
N ALA A 248 1.19 -28.41 -6.04
CA ALA A 248 0.28 -27.69 -5.16
C ALA A 248 -1.00 -28.52 -4.98
N GLN A 249 -1.03 -29.37 -3.94
CA GLN A 249 -2.23 -30.15 -3.60
C GLN A 249 -3.44 -29.22 -3.46
N GLU A 250 -4.46 -29.44 -4.30
CA GLU A 250 -5.76 -28.78 -4.21
C GLU A 250 -6.26 -28.81 -2.75
N GLY A 251 -6.38 -27.63 -2.14
CA GLY A 251 -6.93 -27.45 -0.79
C GLY A 251 -5.93 -27.36 0.37
N LEU A 252 -4.60 -27.46 0.15
CA LEU A 252 -3.58 -27.37 1.22
C LEU A 252 -2.61 -26.17 1.10
N GLY A 253 -2.77 -25.30 0.11
CA GLY A 253 -1.94 -24.10 -0.07
C GLY A 253 -2.33 -22.95 0.85
N PHE A 254 -1.33 -22.26 1.42
CA PHE A 254 -1.54 -20.98 2.10
C PHE A 254 -1.66 -19.88 1.06
N ARG A 255 -2.77 -19.12 1.07
CA ARG A 255 -2.89 -17.90 0.24
C ARG A 255 -1.89 -16.85 0.73
N ILE A 256 -1.35 -16.06 -0.20
CA ILE A 256 -0.42 -14.97 0.11
C ILE A 256 -0.99 -14.02 1.17
N ASP A 257 -2.29 -13.74 1.12
CA ASP A 257 -3.00 -12.95 2.14
C ASP A 257 -2.86 -13.49 3.57
N GLN A 258 -2.78 -14.82 3.74
CA GLN A 258 -2.59 -15.44 5.06
C GLN A 258 -1.13 -15.32 5.52
N ILE A 259 -0.18 -15.44 4.60
CA ILE A 259 1.25 -15.27 4.85
C ILE A 259 1.53 -13.81 5.25
N VAL A 260 1.01 -12.84 4.46
CA VAL A 260 1.10 -11.40 4.74
C VAL A 260 0.43 -11.05 6.08
N ARG A 261 -0.70 -11.70 6.42
CA ARG A 261 -1.32 -11.50 7.74
C ARG A 261 -0.43 -11.98 8.88
N ALA A 262 0.13 -13.20 8.79
CA ALA A 262 1.04 -13.73 9.79
C ALA A 262 2.28 -12.83 9.95
N TRP A 263 2.78 -12.29 8.83
CA TRP A 263 3.85 -11.31 8.81
C TRP A 263 3.52 -10.06 9.64
N ASN A 264 2.36 -9.47 9.36
CA ASN A 264 1.88 -8.28 10.06
C ASN A 264 1.70 -8.55 11.57
N GLU A 265 1.17 -9.72 11.95
CA GLU A 265 1.03 -10.12 13.36
C GLU A 265 2.39 -10.26 14.07
N MET A 266 3.38 -10.86 13.40
CA MET A 266 4.75 -10.97 13.94
C MET A 266 5.42 -9.60 14.07
N TYR A 267 5.23 -8.72 13.08
CA TYR A 267 5.71 -7.34 13.15
C TYR A 267 5.08 -6.58 14.32
N GLU A 268 3.77 -6.70 14.54
CA GLU A 268 3.10 -6.06 15.68
C GLU A 268 3.68 -6.51 17.02
N ALA A 269 3.95 -7.81 17.15
CA ALA A 269 4.57 -8.35 18.36
C ALA A 269 5.96 -7.75 18.60
N LYS A 270 6.80 -7.68 17.56
CA LYS A 270 8.13 -7.05 17.63
C LYS A 270 8.05 -5.56 17.94
N LYS A 271 7.12 -4.86 17.31
CA LYS A 271 6.91 -3.43 17.52
C LYS A 271 6.45 -3.12 18.93
N TRP A 272 5.48 -3.87 19.45
CA TRP A 272 4.99 -3.72 20.83
C TRP A 272 6.12 -3.89 21.86
N LEU A 273 7.06 -4.80 21.60
CA LEU A 273 8.27 -4.98 22.41
C LEU A 273 9.26 -3.81 22.28
N SER A 274 9.40 -3.24 21.08
CA SER A 274 10.35 -2.15 20.80
C SER A 274 9.90 -0.76 21.28
N GLY A 275 8.59 -0.56 21.50
CA GLY A 275 8.02 0.75 21.88
C GLY A 275 7.99 1.80 20.76
N VAL A 276 8.41 1.46 19.54
CA VAL A 276 8.48 2.40 18.40
C VAL A 276 7.07 2.83 17.95
N PRO A 277 6.80 4.15 17.80
CA PRO A 277 5.50 4.65 17.33
C PRO A 277 5.10 4.17 15.93
N SER A 278 3.79 4.18 15.63
CA SER A 278 3.29 3.85 14.30
C SER A 278 3.59 4.91 13.25
N PHE A 279 3.89 4.49 12.02
CA PHE A 279 3.98 5.39 10.88
C PHE A 279 2.62 5.54 10.17
N ARG A 280 2.42 6.65 9.43
CA ARG A 280 1.08 7.02 8.90
C ARG A 280 0.52 6.02 7.89
N LEU A 281 1.38 5.39 7.09
CA LEU A 281 1.00 4.36 6.12
C LEU A 281 0.68 3.01 6.77
N GLU A 282 1.08 2.80 8.01
CA GLU A 282 1.00 1.48 8.65
C GLU A 282 -0.43 0.90 8.67
N PRO A 283 -1.49 1.66 9.00
CA PRO A 283 -2.87 1.15 8.92
C PRO A 283 -3.33 0.84 7.48
N VAL A 284 -2.73 1.49 6.48
CA VAL A 284 -3.08 1.35 5.06
C VAL A 284 -2.44 0.07 4.50
N LEU A 285 -1.14 -0.10 4.76
CA LEU A 285 -0.32 -1.26 4.37
C LEU A 285 -0.66 -2.52 5.16
N ARG A 286 -1.24 -2.41 6.37
CA ARG A 286 -1.85 -3.52 7.10
C ARG A 286 -3.09 -4.01 6.34
N GLN A 287 -2.84 -4.84 5.33
CA GLN A 287 -3.86 -5.49 4.53
C GLN A 287 -4.76 -6.32 5.45
N ARG A 288 -5.98 -5.87 5.70
CA ARG A 288 -7.02 -6.74 6.23
C ARG A 288 -7.49 -7.60 5.07
N VAL A 289 -7.20 -8.89 5.11
CA VAL A 289 -7.66 -9.87 4.13
C VAL A 289 -9.17 -9.71 3.95
N SER A 290 -9.59 -9.20 2.79
CA SER A 290 -11.01 -9.12 2.45
C SER A 290 -11.50 -10.52 2.13
N LYS A 291 -12.61 -10.93 2.76
CA LYS A 291 -13.20 -12.26 2.51
C LYS A 291 -13.76 -12.37 1.09
N ILE A 292 -14.05 -11.24 0.45
CA ILE A 292 -14.62 -11.18 -0.90
C ILE A 292 -13.80 -11.94 -1.94
N TYR A 293 -12.47 -11.94 -1.85
CA TYR A 293 -11.62 -12.65 -2.80
C TYR A 293 -11.81 -14.18 -2.71
N HIS A 294 -12.06 -14.68 -1.50
CA HIS A 294 -12.43 -16.08 -1.30
C HIS A 294 -13.82 -16.36 -1.85
N ASP A 295 -14.79 -15.53 -1.50
CA ASP A 295 -16.17 -15.77 -1.90
C ASP A 295 -16.32 -15.69 -3.43
N LEU A 296 -15.55 -14.84 -4.11
CA LEU A 296 -15.50 -14.75 -5.58
C LEU A 296 -14.84 -15.98 -6.22
N GLU A 297 -13.74 -16.49 -5.66
CA GLU A 297 -13.03 -17.65 -6.24
C GLU A 297 -13.87 -18.95 -6.21
N PHE A 298 -14.81 -19.06 -5.26
CA PHE A 298 -15.62 -20.25 -5.01
C PHE A 298 -17.14 -20.05 -5.24
N ALA A 299 -17.53 -18.96 -5.91
CA ALA A 299 -18.92 -18.67 -6.31
C ALA A 299 -19.43 -19.64 -7.40
#